data_AF-E9N9H6-F1
#
_entry.id   AF-E9N9H6-F1
#
_cell.length_a   1.000
_cell.length_b   1.000
_cell.length_c   1.000
_cell.angle_alpha   90.00
_cell.angle_beta   90.00
_cell.angle_gamma   90.00
#
_symmetry.space_group_name_H-M   'P 1'
#
loop_
_entity.id
_entity.type
_entity.pdbx_description
1 polymer ?
#
loop_
_entity_poly.entity_id
_entity_poly.type
_entity_poly.pdbx_seq_one_letter_code
_entity_poly.pdbx_strand_id
1 'polypeptide(L)'
;ARMAHKNIVRYQCPILRDGQKVWVDVEDYDTGKEHADYTFDGIARAYVAEGRGTQGSVGNAESYLFDAADLAAFAITWLEVRFG
;
A
#
# COMPACT_ATOMS: atom_id res chain seq x y z
N ALA A 1 1.96 -0.15 9.51
CA ALA A 1 1.62 0.92 10.47
C ALA A 1 0.78 0.37 11.61
N ARG A 2 1.03 0.78 12.84
CA ARG A 2 0.16 0.62 14.02
C ARG A 2 -0.83 1.78 14.01
N MET A 3 -2.11 1.49 13.84
CA MET A 3 -3.18 2.49 13.74
C MET A 3 -4.38 2.00 14.53
N ALA A 4 -5.19 2.92 15.06
CA ALA A 4 -6.34 2.59 15.91
C ALA A 4 -7.38 1.70 15.19
N HIS A 5 -7.59 1.92 13.89
CA HIS A 5 -8.56 1.17 13.09
C HIS A 5 -7.95 0.67 11.78
N LYS A 6 -8.17 -0.62 11.48
CA LYS A 6 -7.85 -1.24 10.20
C LYS A 6 -8.96 -2.18 9.79
N ASN A 7 -9.48 -1.99 8.60
CA ASN A 7 -10.53 -2.84 8.06
C ASN A 7 -9.95 -4.20 7.67
N ILE A 8 -10.70 -5.27 7.99
CA ILE A 8 -10.36 -6.65 7.68
C ILE A 8 -11.42 -7.21 6.74
N VAL A 9 -10.99 -7.92 5.70
CA VAL A 9 -11.85 -8.68 4.80
C VAL A 9 -11.61 -10.17 4.96
N ARG A 10 -12.68 -10.96 4.78
CA ARG A 10 -12.63 -12.42 4.78
C ARG A 10 -13.29 -12.93 3.52
N TYR A 11 -12.60 -13.80 2.79
CA TYR A 11 -13.10 -14.35 1.54
C TYR A 11 -12.50 -15.74 1.28
N GLN A 12 -13.10 -16.48 0.34
CA GLN A 12 -12.59 -17.77 -0.10
C GLN A 12 -11.89 -17.64 -1.44
N CYS A 13 -10.68 -18.19 -1.53
CA CYS A 13 -9.91 -18.25 -2.76
C CYS A 13 -9.79 -19.70 -3.25
N PRO A 14 -10.16 -20.01 -4.50
CA PRO A 14 -9.92 -21.33 -5.07
C PRO A 14 -8.45 -21.45 -5.48
N ILE A 15 -7.73 -22.42 -4.89
CA ILE A 15 -6.30 -22.66 -5.16
C ILE A 15 -6.13 -24.06 -5.75
N LEU A 16 -5.21 -24.20 -6.71
CA LEU A 16 -4.79 -25.51 -7.22
C LEU A 16 -3.83 -26.17 -6.23
N ARG A 17 -4.19 -27.34 -5.71
CA ARG A 17 -3.33 -28.19 -4.88
C ARG A 17 -3.44 -29.63 -5.38
N ASP A 18 -2.31 -30.24 -5.71
CA ASP A 18 -2.24 -31.62 -6.18
C ASP A 18 -3.20 -31.94 -7.33
N GLY A 19 -3.32 -31.00 -8.28
CA GLY A 19 -4.21 -31.15 -9.44
C GLY A 19 -5.71 -30.93 -9.13
N GLN A 20 -6.07 -30.58 -7.90
CA GLN A 20 -7.46 -30.35 -7.48
C GLN A 20 -7.69 -28.91 -7.03
N LYS A 21 -8.92 -28.41 -7.26
CA LYS A 21 -9.36 -27.11 -6.75
C LYS A 21 -9.72 -27.23 -5.27
N VAL A 22 -9.02 -26.49 -4.42
CA VAL A 22 -9.26 -26.41 -2.97
C VAL A 22 -9.65 -24.98 -2.61
N TRP A 23 -10.77 -24.80 -1.93
CA TRP A 23 -11.15 -23.49 -1.38
C TRP A 23 -10.38 -23.24 -0.09
N VAL A 24 -9.74 -22.08 0.01
CA VAL A 24 -8.99 -21.65 1.18
C VAL A 24 -9.60 -20.36 1.71
N ASP A 25 -9.89 -20.34 3.01
CA ASP A 25 -10.30 -19.13 3.70
C ASP A 25 -9.09 -18.18 3.85
N VAL A 26 -9.27 -16.93 3.46
CA VAL A 26 -8.27 -15.86 3.56
C VAL A 26 -8.81 -14.75 4.43
N GLU A 27 -7.97 -14.26 5.35
CA GLU A 27 -8.18 -13.03 6.11
C GLU A 27 -7.05 -12.05 5.76
N ASP A 28 -7.40 -10.83 5.38
CA ASP A 28 -6.43 -9.79 5.00
C ASP A 28 -6.94 -8.40 5.41
N TYR A 29 -6.05 -7.40 5.39
CA TYR A 29 -6.47 -6.01 5.45
C TYR A 29 -7.21 -5.61 4.17
N ASP A 30 -8.25 -4.80 4.30
CA ASP A 30 -9.02 -4.34 3.12
C ASP A 30 -8.18 -3.38 2.26
N THR A 31 -7.69 -3.87 1.13
CA THR A 31 -7.00 -3.08 0.10
C THR A 31 -7.91 -2.75 -1.08
N GLY A 32 -9.17 -3.18 -1.07
CA GLY A 32 -10.13 -2.99 -2.16
C GLY A 32 -11.00 -1.74 -2.01
N LYS A 33 -11.03 -1.17 -0.81
CA LYS A 33 -11.73 0.09 -0.50
C LYS A 33 -10.76 1.21 -0.20
N GLU A 34 -11.21 2.43 -0.49
CA GLU A 34 -10.49 3.63 -0.08
C GLU A 34 -10.35 3.69 1.44
N HIS A 35 -9.20 4.17 1.91
CA HIS A 35 -9.01 4.49 3.31
C HIS A 35 -9.63 5.87 3.56
N ALA A 36 -10.45 5.99 4.61
CA ALA A 36 -11.18 7.23 4.89
C ALA A 36 -10.24 8.41 5.21
N ASP A 37 -9.09 8.13 5.82
CA ASP A 37 -8.22 9.16 6.42
C ASP A 37 -6.97 9.47 5.59
N TYR A 38 -6.62 8.66 4.59
CA TYR A 38 -5.41 8.83 3.79
C TYR A 38 -5.51 8.20 2.40
N THR A 39 -4.64 8.64 1.50
CA THR A 39 -4.49 8.06 0.16
C THR A 39 -3.04 7.70 -0.11
N PHE A 40 -2.81 6.68 -0.95
CA PHE A 40 -1.44 6.32 -1.35
C PHE A 40 -0.77 7.41 -2.19
N ASP A 41 -1.53 8.12 -3.04
CA ASP A 41 -1.02 9.29 -3.76
C ASP A 41 -0.58 10.40 -2.78
N GLY A 42 -1.35 10.66 -1.72
CA GLY A 42 -0.99 11.64 -0.69
C GLY A 42 0.32 11.29 0.03
N ILE A 43 0.52 10.00 0.35
CA ILE A 43 1.78 9.52 0.95
C ILE A 43 2.94 9.69 -0.02
N ALA A 44 2.78 9.30 -1.29
CA ALA A 44 3.82 9.43 -2.30
C ALA A 44 4.18 10.90 -2.58
N ARG A 45 3.20 11.81 -2.60
CA ARG A 45 3.44 13.25 -2.73
C ARG A 45 4.17 13.82 -1.52
N ALA A 46 3.80 13.41 -0.30
CA ALA A 46 4.49 13.84 0.91
C ALA A 46 5.96 13.38 0.89
N TYR A 47 6.22 12.16 0.43
CA TYR A 47 7.57 11.61 0.26
C TYR A 47 8.40 12.43 -0.73
N VAL A 48 7.86 12.76 -1.90
CA VAL A 48 8.53 13.61 -2.91
C VAL A 48 8.75 15.04 -2.40
N ALA A 49 7.79 15.59 -1.66
CA ALA A 49 7.88 16.94 -1.10
C ALA A 49 9.02 17.09 -0.07
N GLU A 50 9.45 16.00 0.56
CA GLU A 50 10.65 15.97 1.42
C GLU A 50 11.97 15.87 0.63
N GLY A 51 11.92 15.93 -0.71
CA GLY A 51 13.09 15.82 -1.58
C GLY A 51 13.60 14.39 -1.74
N ARG A 52 12.75 13.38 -1.47
CA ARG A 52 13.10 11.97 -1.61
C ARG A 52 12.67 11.42 -2.97
N GLY A 53 13.41 10.41 -3.45
CA GLY A 53 13.20 9.80 -4.77
C GLY A 53 13.64 10.70 -5.93
N THR A 54 13.38 10.25 -7.15
CA THR A 54 13.70 10.98 -8.39
C THR A 54 12.45 11.18 -9.22
N GLN A 55 12.28 12.38 -9.77
CA GLN A 55 11.21 12.74 -10.70
C GLN A 55 11.80 13.10 -12.07
N GLY A 56 11.12 12.71 -13.14
CA GLY A 56 11.50 13.08 -14.50
C GLY A 56 10.49 12.57 -15.53
N SER A 57 10.87 12.59 -16.80
CA SER A 57 10.03 12.05 -17.88
C SER A 57 10.58 10.74 -18.41
N VAL A 58 9.71 9.76 -18.61
CA VAL A 58 9.99 8.57 -19.43
C VAL A 58 9.16 8.70 -20.70
N GLY A 59 9.81 9.10 -21.80
CA GLY A 59 9.12 9.56 -23.00
C GLY A 59 8.31 10.83 -22.70
N ASN A 60 6.99 10.79 -22.97
CA ASN A 60 6.07 11.90 -22.69
C ASN A 60 5.33 11.76 -21.34
N ALA A 61 5.64 10.74 -20.54
CA ALA A 61 4.98 10.52 -19.25
C ALA A 61 5.83 11.09 -18.12
N GLU A 62 5.20 11.90 -17.25
CA GLU A 62 5.77 12.23 -15.95
C GLU A 62 5.92 10.95 -15.12
N SER A 63 7.09 10.74 -14.56
CA SER A 63 7.49 9.47 -13.95
C SER A 63 8.30 9.71 -12.68
N TYR A 64 8.20 8.73 -11.78
CA TYR A 64 8.82 8.76 -10.46
C TYR A 64 9.57 7.44 -10.22
N LEU A 65 10.75 7.54 -9.61
CA LEU A 65 11.52 6.40 -9.14
C LEU A 65 11.72 6.53 -7.64
N PHE A 66 11.28 5.53 -6.89
CA PHE A 66 11.37 5.49 -5.44
C PHE A 66 12.25 4.32 -4.98
N ASP A 67 13.02 4.53 -3.92
CA ASP A 67 13.57 3.42 -3.15
C ASP A 67 12.43 2.75 -2.38
N ALA A 68 12.24 1.46 -2.59
CA ALA A 68 11.10 0.73 -2.05
C ALA A 68 11.16 0.60 -0.52
N ALA A 69 12.36 0.41 0.05
CA ALA A 69 12.52 0.24 1.49
C ALA A 69 12.33 1.58 2.22
N ASP A 70 12.92 2.65 1.69
CA ASP A 70 12.78 4.00 2.26
C ASP A 70 11.33 4.50 2.17
N LEU A 71 10.67 4.33 1.03
CA LEU A 71 9.26 4.71 0.87
C LEU A 71 8.35 3.94 1.84
N ALA A 72 8.57 2.64 2.02
CA ALA A 72 7.78 1.85 2.96
C ALA A 72 7.99 2.30 4.42
N ALA A 73 9.24 2.56 4.82
CA ALA A 73 9.55 3.05 6.16
C ALA A 73 8.95 4.46 6.41
N PHE A 74 9.05 5.33 5.41
CA PHE A 74 8.40 6.64 5.42
C PHE A 74 6.89 6.52 5.58
N ALA A 75 6.23 5.72 4.74
CA ALA A 75 4.78 5.54 4.77
C ALA A 75 4.29 5.00 6.11
N ILE A 76 4.99 4.03 6.69
CA ILE A 76 4.68 3.49 8.02
C ILE A 76 4.74 4.60 9.07
N THR A 77 5.84 5.34 9.12
CA THR A 77 6.02 6.46 10.07
C THR A 77 4.96 7.54 9.86
N TRP A 78 4.70 7.91 8.60
CA TRP A 78 3.75 8.93 8.22
C TRP A 78 2.34 8.61 8.70
N LEU A 79 1.93 7.34 8.60
CA LEU A 79 0.65 6.83 9.07
C LEU A 79 0.58 6.74 10.60
N GLU A 80 1.61 6.20 11.25
CA GLU A 80 1.65 6.03 12.71
C GLU A 80 1.65 7.37 13.45
N VAL A 81 2.33 8.40 12.91
CA VAL A 81 2.33 9.74 13.50
C VAL A 81 0.95 10.42 13.42
N ARG A 82 0.13 10.07 12.42
CA ARG A 82 -1.16 10.73 12.16
C ARG A 82 -2.36 9.97 12.71
N PHE A 83 -2.29 8.65 12.74
CA PHE A 83 -3.42 7.76 13.00
C PHE A 83 -3.09 6.62 13.98
N GLY A 84 -1.88 6.64 14.56
CA GLY A 84 -1.43 5.72 15.60
C GLY A 84 -2.08 5.92 16.95
#